data_AF-A0A920JFG6-F1
#
_entry.id   AF-A0A920JFG6-F1
#
_cell.length_a   1.000
_cell.length_b   1.000
_cell.length_c   1.000
_cell.angle_alpha   90.00
_cell.angle_beta   90.00
_cell.angle_gamma   90.00
#
_symmetry.space_group_name_H-M   'P 1'
#
loop_
_entity.id
_entity.type
_entity.pdbx_description
1 polymer ?
#
loop_
_entity_poly.entity_id
_entity_poly.type
_entity_poly.pdbx_seq_one_letter_code
_entity_poly.pdbx_strand_id
1 'polypeptide(L)' 'MGEPRPEKIAVVAEVQEKFSNAEAVILTEYRGLDVTDMAVLRAAMKQAGGEYKV' A
#
# COMPACT_ATOMS: atom_id res chain seq x y z
N MET A 1 0.22 7.03 27.65
CA MET A 1 0.24 6.38 26.33
C MET A 1 0.68 4.93 26.56
N GLY A 2 -0.09 3.95 26.08
CA GLY A 2 0.28 2.53 26.21
C GLY A 2 1.35 2.13 25.21
N GLU A 3 2.04 1.01 25.47
CA GLU A 3 3.04 0.48 24.54
C GLU A 3 2.42 0.17 23.16
N PRO A 4 3.14 0.42 22.06
CA PRO A 4 2.65 0.10 20.72
C PRO A 4 2.50 -1.42 20.56
N ARG A 5 1.39 -1.85 19.95
CA ARG A 5 1.14 -3.28 19.71
C ARG A 5 2.19 -3.85 18.74
N PRO A 6 2.77 -5.04 19.01
CA PRO A 6 3.78 -5.65 18.15
C PRO A 6 3.36 -5.77 16.68
N GLU A 7 2.09 -6.09 16.38
CA GLU A 7 1.65 -6.22 14.98
C GLU A 7 1.71 -4.88 14.24
N LYS A 8 1.41 -3.76 14.92
CA LYS A 8 1.50 -2.43 14.29
C LYS A 8 2.95 -2.04 14.04
N ILE A 9 3.87 -2.40 14.94
CA ILE A 9 5.30 -2.13 14.76
C ILE A 9 5.80 -2.86 13.51
N ALA A 10 5.44 -4.14 13.34
CA ALA A 10 5.81 -4.92 12.17
C ALA A 10 5.27 -4.31 10.87
N VAL A 11 4.00 -3.87 10.85
CA VAL A 11 3.40 -3.22 9.68
C VAL A 11 4.11 -1.91 9.32
N VAL A 12 4.47 -1.09 10.33
CA VAL A 12 5.21 0.15 10.08
C VAL A 12 6.59 -0.14 9.49
N ALA A 13 7.30 -1.17 9.99
CA ALA A 13 8.58 -1.58 9.45
C ALA A 13 8.47 -2.06 7.99
N GLU A 14 7.45 -2.86 7.65
CA GLU A 14 7.17 -3.30 6.27
C GLU A 14 6.95 -2.10 5.34
N VAL A 15 6.12 -1.14 5.75
CA VAL A 15 5.81 0.05 4.94
C VAL A 15 7.05 0.93 4.77
N GLN A 16 7.85 1.09 5.82
CA GLN A 16 9.09 1.87 5.76
C GLN A 16 10.08 1.27 4.76
N GLU A 17 10.28 -0.06 4.80
CA GLU A 17 11.16 -0.75 3.85
C GLU A 17 10.67 -0.58 2.40
N LYS A 18 9.35 -0.71 2.17
CA LYS A 18 8.76 -0.49 0.84
C LYS A 18 9.02 0.93 0.33
N PHE A 19 8.88 1.94 1.17
CA PHE A 19 9.12 3.32 0.78
C PHE A 19 10.59 3.61 0.50
N SER A 20 11.50 3.03 1.27
CA SER A 20 12.95 3.17 1.04
C SER A 20 13.42 2.53 -0.26
N ASN A 21 12.77 1.45 -0.71
CA ASN A 21 13.13 0.72 -1.92
C ASN A 21 12.37 1.18 -3.17
N ALA A 22 11.32 1.99 -3.03
CA ALA A 22 10.53 2.47 -4.16
C ALA A 22 11.21 3.64 -4.88
N GLU A 23 11.18 3.62 -6.21
CA GLU A 23 11.62 4.76 -7.02
C GLU A 23 10.68 5.97 -6.87
N ALA A 24 9.39 5.71 -6.71
CA ALA A 24 8.37 6.72 -6.46
C ALA A 24 7.21 6.17 -5.62
N VAL A 25 6.56 7.05 -4.86
CA VAL A 25 5.37 6.73 -4.05
C VAL A 25 4.24 7.70 -4.41
N ILE A 26 3.04 7.16 -4.66
CA ILE A 26 1.85 7.94 -5.00
C ILE A 26 0.78 7.68 -3.93
N LEU A 27 0.30 8.75 -3.30
CA LEU A 27 -0.85 8.70 -2.40
C LEU A 27 -2.12 8.92 -3.21
N THR A 28 -3.10 8.03 -3.07
CA THR A 28 -4.35 8.07 -3.81
C THR A 28 -5.54 7.98 -2.86
N GLU A 29 -6.65 8.62 -3.22
CA GLU A 29 -7.93 8.45 -2.55
C GLU A 29 -8.76 7.42 -3.34
N TYR A 30 -9.08 6.29 -2.71
CA TYR A 30 -9.77 5.18 -3.39
C TYR A 30 -11.30 5.31 -3.35
N ARG A 31 -11.84 6.30 -2.62
CA ARG A 31 -13.29 6.50 -2.49
C ARG A 31 -13.92 6.73 -3.86
N GLY A 32 -14.93 5.93 -4.18
CA GLY A 32 -15.63 5.96 -5.47
C GLY A 32 -15.28 4.82 -6.41
N LEU A 33 -14.26 4.01 -6.09
CA LEU A 33 -13.96 2.75 -6.79
C LEU A 33 -14.69 1.60 -6.12
N ASP A 34 -15.36 0.76 -6.91
CA ASP A 34 -15.90 -0.49 -6.41
C ASP A 34 -14.82 -1.59 -6.35
N VAL A 35 -15.19 -2.79 -5.89
CA VAL A 35 -14.26 -3.92 -5.77
C VAL A 35 -13.69 -4.34 -7.12
N THR A 36 -14.49 -4.25 -8.19
CA THR A 36 -14.10 -4.58 -9.56
C THR A 36 -13.08 -3.57 -10.07
N ASP A 37 -13.35 -2.28 -9.90
CA ASP A 37 -12.43 -1.19 -10.28
C ASP A 37 -11.09 -1.33 -9.56
N MET A 38 -11.13 -1.65 -8.26
CA MET A 38 -9.95 -1.91 -7.45
C MET A 38 -9.17 -3.14 -7.90
N ALA A 39 -9.85 -4.19 -8.36
CA ALA A 39 -9.20 -5.37 -8.92
C ALA A 39 -8.48 -5.05 -10.24
N VAL A 40 -9.12 -4.26 -11.12
CA VAL A 40 -8.52 -3.79 -12.38
C VAL A 40 -7.28 -2.94 -12.10
N LEU A 41 -7.37 -1.97 -11.17
CA LEU A 41 -6.24 -1.12 -10.80
C LEU A 41 -5.06 -1.93 -10.25
N ARG A 42 -5.31 -2.86 -9.33
CA ARG A 42 -4.25 -3.73 -8.78
C ARG A 42 -3.59 -4.58 -9.85
N ALA A 43 -4.37 -5.12 -10.79
CA ALA A 43 -3.82 -5.90 -11.90
C ALA A 43 -2.93 -5.04 -12.81
N ALA A 44 -3.38 -3.85 -13.17
CA ALA A 44 -2.61 -2.90 -13.99
C ALA A 44 -1.30 -2.48 -13.30
N MET A 45 -1.35 -2.15 -12.01
CA MET A 45 -0.16 -1.81 -11.22
C MET A 45 0.83 -2.97 -11.17
N LYS A 46 0.35 -4.20 -10.94
CA LYS A 46 1.20 -5.39 -10.94
C LYS A 46 1.88 -5.63 -12.28
N GLN A 47 1.17 -5.44 -13.40
CA GLN A 47 1.75 -5.54 -14.75
C GLN A 47 2.84 -4.50 -14.99
N ALA A 48 2.70 -3.31 -14.39
CA ALA A 48 3.71 -2.25 -14.42
C ALA A 48 4.85 -2.45 -13.38
N GLY A 49 4.85 -3.55 -12.63
CA GLY A 49 5.85 -3.83 -11.58
C GLY A 49 5.61 -3.10 -10.26
N GLY A 50 4.47 -2.42 -10.10
CA GLY A 50 4.09 -1.70 -8.89
C GLY A 50 3.13 -2.47 -7.97
N GLU A 51 2.99 -1.99 -6.75
CA GLU A 51 2.01 -2.47 -5.76
C GLU A 51 0.99 -1.38 -5.45
N TYR A 52 -0.29 -1.76 -5.31
CA TYR A 52 -1.35 -0.86 -4.84
C TYR A 52 -1.98 -1.40 -3.56
N LYS A 53 -1.82 -0.65 -2.47
CA LYS A 53 -2.32 -0.99 -1.14
C LYS A 53 -3.12 0.17 -0.58
N VAL A 54 -4.28 -0.15 -0.02
CA VAL A 54 -5.22 0.72 0.70
C VAL A 54 -5.27 0.25 2.14
#